data_AF-A0A9W8HYW3-F1
#
_entry.id   AF-A0A9W8HYW3-F1
#
_cell.length_a   1.000
_cell.length_b   1.000
_cell.length_c   1.000
_cell.angle_alpha   90.00
_cell.angle_beta   90.00
_cell.angle_gamma   90.00
#
_symmetry.space_group_name_H-M   'P 1'
#
loop_
_entity.id
_entity.type
_entity.pdbx_description
1 polymer ?
#
loop_
_entity_poly.entity_id
_entity_poly.type
_entity_poly.pdbx_seq_one_letter_code
_entity_poly.pdbx_strand_id
1 'polypeptide(L)'
;MSQILEPTPELSRALHERVVENNSATSLVSRLQGKNKELQTQSVDTYQQFWATNTQETEQNRTSMYKTLTNTYYNLATDFYEYGWGESFHFARKSHGETLRESIRRHEHILFDHAHIKEGMRVLDVGCGVGGPARECIRYTGAHVTGLNNNDYQIERANIYARKHEQQDYSQFVKGDFMEMPFAENEFDAVYAFEATCHAPVLKDVYSQMYRVLKPGGYFAIYEWCLTDKFDENNAEHKRLALAIEHGDGIAKLFSTRVALQAAKDAGFEIELAKDIAHETTVGNELPWYGDLDVGMVSFNGLQSFARSQIGRVFTSNAVKLLEKVGIAPKGTVQVQDVLMTAADGLVNGAKQQIFTPMYLIVGRKPLN
;
A
#
# COMPACT_ATOMS: atom_id res chain seq x y z
N MET A 1 -9.46 -23.88 -17.26
CA MET A 1 -8.93 -22.73 -16.50
C MET A 1 -9.32 -21.48 -17.26
N SER A 2 -9.98 -20.51 -16.61
CA SER A 2 -10.20 -19.20 -17.24
C SER A 2 -8.86 -18.55 -17.52
N GLN A 3 -8.73 -17.85 -18.64
CA GLN A 3 -7.50 -17.15 -19.01
C GLN A 3 -7.23 -16.01 -18.01
N ILE A 4 -5.97 -15.82 -17.61
CA ILE A 4 -5.56 -14.66 -16.79
C ILE A 4 -5.93 -13.39 -17.57
N LEU A 5 -6.73 -12.52 -16.95
CA LEU A 5 -7.06 -11.21 -17.50
C LEU A 5 -5.97 -10.21 -17.13
N GLU A 6 -5.18 -9.77 -18.11
CA GLU A 6 -4.20 -8.71 -17.86
C GLU A 6 -4.89 -7.37 -17.60
N PRO A 7 -4.61 -6.67 -16.48
CA PRO A 7 -5.29 -5.43 -16.11
C PRO A 7 -4.69 -4.24 -16.87
N THR A 8 -4.92 -4.16 -18.19
CA THR A 8 -4.46 -3.03 -19.01
C THR A 8 -5.14 -1.72 -18.58
N PRO A 9 -4.59 -0.55 -18.96
CA PRO A 9 -5.25 0.74 -18.69
C PRO A 9 -6.68 0.85 -19.21
N GLU A 10 -6.98 0.23 -20.35
CA GLU A 10 -8.32 0.19 -20.94
C GLU A 10 -9.26 -0.66 -20.09
N LEU A 11 -8.79 -1.83 -19.63
CA LEU A 11 -9.58 -2.75 -18.81
C LEU A 11 -9.79 -2.21 -17.39
N SER A 12 -8.79 -1.56 -16.81
CA SER A 12 -8.92 -0.88 -15.51
C SER A 12 -9.97 0.24 -15.60
N ARG A 13 -9.89 1.10 -16.62
CA ARG A 13 -10.92 2.14 -16.85
C ARG A 13 -12.31 1.55 -17.11
N ALA A 14 -12.41 0.49 -17.90
CA ALA A 14 -13.68 -0.20 -18.15
C ALA A 14 -14.24 -0.87 -16.89
N LEU A 15 -13.40 -1.40 -15.99
CA LEU A 15 -13.86 -1.92 -14.71
C LEU A 15 -14.47 -0.82 -13.85
N HIS A 16 -13.89 0.38 -13.89
CA HIS A 16 -14.29 1.56 -13.11
C HIS A 16 -15.08 2.59 -13.93
N GLU A 17 -15.95 2.13 -14.85
CA GLU A 17 -16.77 2.88 -15.84
C GLU A 17 -17.30 4.27 -15.39
N ARG A 18 -17.48 4.50 -14.08
CA ARG A 18 -17.72 5.81 -13.48
C ARG A 18 -16.77 6.06 -12.30
N VAL A 19 -15.79 6.93 -12.46
CA VAL A 19 -14.99 7.40 -11.32
C VAL A 19 -15.79 8.43 -10.53
N VAL A 20 -16.27 8.02 -9.35
CA VAL A 20 -17.07 8.87 -8.47
C VAL A 20 -16.17 9.82 -7.69
N GLU A 21 -16.34 11.13 -7.87
CA GLU A 21 -15.48 12.17 -7.25
C GLU A 21 -15.59 12.27 -5.71
N ASN A 22 -16.68 11.78 -5.10
CA ASN A 22 -16.95 11.94 -3.66
C ASN A 22 -16.49 10.74 -2.79
N ASN A 23 -16.17 11.02 -1.52
CA ASN A 23 -15.69 10.06 -0.49
C ASN A 23 -16.68 9.84 0.69
N SER A 24 -17.97 10.11 0.52
CA SER A 24 -18.98 9.87 1.58
C SER A 24 -19.26 8.37 1.77
N ALA A 25 -19.93 7.94 2.84
CA ALA A 25 -20.33 6.53 2.99
C ALA A 25 -21.24 6.01 1.86
N THR A 26 -21.96 6.91 1.17
CA THR A 26 -22.69 6.62 -0.07
C THR A 26 -21.76 6.38 -1.27
N SER A 27 -20.48 6.76 -1.19
CA SER A 27 -19.50 6.59 -2.26
C SER A 27 -19.15 5.14 -2.52
N LEU A 28 -18.91 4.32 -1.48
CA LEU A 28 -18.54 2.91 -1.69
C LEU A 28 -19.65 2.16 -2.43
N VAL A 29 -20.90 2.27 -1.98
CA VAL A 29 -22.05 1.64 -2.66
C VAL A 29 -22.18 2.16 -4.08
N SER A 30 -22.05 3.48 -4.30
CA SER A 30 -22.15 4.05 -5.65
C SER A 30 -21.03 3.58 -6.59
N ARG A 31 -19.81 3.39 -6.07
CA ARG A 31 -18.67 2.87 -6.85
C ARG A 31 -18.84 1.40 -7.17
N LEU A 32 -19.25 0.59 -6.20
CA LEU A 32 -19.59 -0.81 -6.44
C LEU A 32 -20.72 -0.96 -7.48
N GLN A 33 -21.77 -0.13 -7.38
CA GLN A 33 -22.84 -0.09 -8.38
C GLN A 33 -22.35 0.32 -9.78
N GLY A 34 -21.35 1.21 -9.84
CA GLY A 34 -20.77 1.72 -11.07
C GLY A 34 -19.75 0.80 -11.73
N LYS A 35 -19.34 -0.30 -11.09
CA LYS A 35 -18.36 -1.23 -11.67
C LYS A 35 -18.97 -2.09 -12.77
N ASN A 36 -18.16 -2.39 -13.78
CA ASN A 36 -18.51 -3.40 -14.77
C ASN A 36 -18.56 -4.79 -14.13
N LYS A 37 -19.75 -5.40 -14.11
CA LYS A 37 -20.00 -6.65 -13.37
C LYS A 37 -19.27 -7.86 -13.95
N GLU A 38 -19.09 -7.90 -15.27
CA GLU A 38 -18.39 -8.99 -15.95
C GLU A 38 -16.89 -8.91 -15.69
N LEU A 39 -16.29 -7.74 -15.91
CA LEU A 39 -14.88 -7.50 -15.63
C LEU A 39 -14.54 -7.68 -14.16
N GLN A 40 -15.42 -7.29 -13.23
CA GLN A 40 -15.23 -7.57 -11.80
C GLN A 40 -15.10 -9.08 -11.56
N THR A 41 -16.03 -9.87 -12.12
CA THR A 41 -16.03 -11.33 -11.91
C THR A 41 -14.74 -11.95 -12.47
N GLN A 42 -14.36 -11.57 -13.70
CA GLN A 42 -13.12 -12.04 -14.34
C GLN A 42 -11.86 -11.62 -13.57
N SER A 43 -11.85 -10.41 -12.99
CA SER A 43 -10.73 -9.92 -12.17
C SER A 43 -10.62 -10.70 -10.87
N VAL A 44 -11.75 -11.02 -10.21
CA VAL A 44 -11.76 -11.86 -9.00
C VAL A 44 -11.27 -13.27 -9.32
N ASP A 45 -11.76 -13.88 -10.40
CA ASP A 45 -11.30 -15.21 -10.83
C ASP A 45 -9.80 -15.20 -11.15
N THR A 46 -9.32 -14.16 -11.84
CA THR A 46 -7.89 -13.98 -12.15
C THR A 46 -7.06 -13.87 -10.87
N TYR A 47 -7.51 -13.08 -9.89
CA TYR A 47 -6.81 -12.95 -8.62
C TYR A 47 -6.69 -14.29 -7.90
N GLN A 48 -7.79 -15.05 -7.83
CA GLN A 48 -7.82 -16.36 -7.15
C GLN A 48 -6.88 -17.39 -7.79
N GLN A 49 -6.64 -17.32 -9.10
CA GLN A 49 -5.71 -18.23 -9.77
C GLN A 49 -4.27 -18.11 -9.25
N PHE A 50 -3.84 -16.92 -8.84
CA PHE A 50 -2.50 -16.70 -8.25
C PHE A 50 -2.33 -17.37 -6.88
N TRP A 51 -3.44 -17.74 -6.23
CA TRP A 51 -3.47 -18.23 -4.85
C TRP A 51 -4.12 -19.61 -4.71
N ALA A 52 -4.45 -20.27 -5.83
CA ALA A 52 -5.13 -21.56 -5.84
C ALA A 52 -4.33 -22.67 -5.14
N THR A 53 -3.00 -22.60 -5.21
CA THR A 53 -2.08 -23.49 -4.50
C THR A 53 -0.93 -22.70 -3.87
N ASN A 54 -0.34 -23.23 -2.80
CA ASN A 54 0.86 -22.64 -2.20
C ASN A 54 2.09 -23.52 -2.44
N THR A 55 2.56 -23.54 -3.69
CA THR A 55 3.79 -24.24 -4.10
C THR A 55 4.84 -23.24 -4.55
N GLN A 56 6.10 -23.69 -4.64
CA GLN A 56 7.19 -22.89 -5.20
C GLN A 56 6.91 -22.43 -6.63
N GLU A 57 6.24 -23.26 -7.43
CA GLU A 57 5.81 -22.90 -8.80
C GLU A 57 4.78 -21.76 -8.79
N THR A 58 3.82 -21.80 -7.87
CA THR A 58 2.83 -20.72 -7.75
C THR A 58 3.46 -19.42 -7.28
N GLU A 59 4.43 -19.46 -6.36
CA GLU A 59 5.21 -18.29 -5.96
C GLU A 59 6.02 -17.71 -7.13
N GLN A 60 6.68 -18.56 -7.92
CA GLN A 60 7.39 -18.12 -9.12
C GLN A 60 6.47 -17.47 -10.14
N ASN A 61 5.26 -18.01 -10.32
CA ASN A 61 4.23 -17.41 -11.18
C ASN A 61 3.78 -16.04 -10.67
N ARG A 62 3.54 -15.90 -9.36
CA ARG A 62 3.22 -14.59 -8.74
C ARG A 62 4.35 -13.59 -8.95
N THR A 63 5.60 -14.02 -8.81
CA THR A 63 6.78 -13.17 -8.94
C THR A 63 7.00 -12.74 -10.40
N SER A 64 6.86 -13.65 -11.37
CA SER A 64 7.03 -13.33 -12.79
C SER A 64 5.89 -12.45 -13.33
N MET A 65 4.68 -12.61 -12.78
CA MET A 65 3.50 -11.82 -13.14
C MET A 65 3.13 -10.77 -12.09
N TYR A 66 4.10 -10.29 -11.30
CA TYR A 66 3.84 -9.40 -10.15
C TYR A 66 3.01 -8.17 -10.53
N LYS A 67 3.25 -7.58 -11.72
CA LYS A 67 2.44 -6.45 -12.23
C LYS A 67 0.98 -6.80 -12.37
N THR A 68 0.69 -7.95 -12.96
CA THR A 68 -0.68 -8.44 -13.19
C THR A 68 -1.33 -8.76 -11.85
N LEU A 69 -0.62 -9.42 -10.94
CA LEU A 69 -1.08 -9.71 -9.58
C LEU A 69 -1.46 -8.41 -8.84
N THR A 70 -0.52 -7.48 -8.70
CA THR A 70 -0.68 -6.23 -7.95
C THR A 70 -1.77 -5.35 -8.55
N ASN A 71 -1.82 -5.21 -9.87
CA ASN A 71 -2.86 -4.38 -10.51
C ASN A 71 -4.25 -5.01 -10.40
N THR A 72 -4.36 -6.34 -10.54
CA THR A 72 -5.64 -7.04 -10.34
C THR A 72 -6.13 -6.83 -8.90
N TYR A 73 -5.22 -6.97 -7.93
CA TYR A 73 -5.53 -6.70 -6.53
C TYR A 73 -6.05 -5.28 -6.30
N TYR A 74 -5.31 -4.24 -6.71
CA TYR A 74 -5.70 -2.86 -6.44
C TYR A 74 -6.94 -2.41 -7.23
N ASN A 75 -7.20 -2.95 -8.42
CA ASN A 75 -8.46 -2.75 -9.14
C ASN A 75 -9.67 -3.27 -8.34
N LEU A 76 -9.48 -4.32 -7.55
CA LEU A 76 -10.52 -4.88 -6.68
C LEU A 76 -10.61 -4.14 -5.34
N ALA A 77 -9.47 -3.85 -4.72
CA ALA A 77 -9.37 -3.41 -3.33
C ALA A 77 -9.43 -1.89 -3.10
N THR A 78 -9.03 -1.05 -4.07
CA THR A 78 -8.84 0.40 -3.85
C THR A 78 -10.08 1.09 -3.27
N ASP A 79 -11.29 0.76 -3.75
CA ASP A 79 -12.52 1.38 -3.23
C ASP A 79 -12.79 1.05 -1.76
N PHE A 80 -12.42 -0.17 -1.34
CA PHE A 80 -12.52 -0.58 0.07
C PHE A 80 -11.48 0.14 0.93
N TYR A 81 -10.24 0.30 0.43
CA TYR A 81 -9.21 1.07 1.13
C TYR A 81 -9.60 2.54 1.28
N GLU A 82 -10.09 3.20 0.23
CA GLU A 82 -10.51 4.60 0.34
C GLU A 82 -11.66 4.80 1.34
N TYR A 83 -12.59 3.84 1.40
CA TYR A 83 -13.69 3.88 2.36
C TYR A 83 -13.26 3.59 3.81
N GLY A 84 -12.43 2.55 4.00
CA GLY A 84 -12.09 2.01 5.31
C GLY A 84 -10.83 2.58 5.95
N TRP A 85 -9.85 2.98 5.14
CA TRP A 85 -8.52 3.42 5.56
C TRP A 85 -8.26 4.91 5.30
N GLY A 86 -8.85 5.46 4.25
CA GLY A 86 -8.68 6.86 3.85
C GLY A 86 -7.83 7.01 2.60
N GLU A 87 -7.14 8.13 2.43
CA GLU A 87 -6.45 8.46 1.17
C GLU A 87 -4.93 8.19 1.20
N SER A 88 -4.39 7.79 2.37
CA SER A 88 -2.99 7.37 2.56
C SER A 88 -2.98 5.89 2.98
N PHE A 89 -2.60 5.00 2.05
CA PHE A 89 -2.63 3.56 2.25
C PHE A 89 -1.34 3.05 2.91
N HIS A 90 -1.10 3.43 4.16
CA HIS A 90 0.00 2.88 4.94
C HIS A 90 -0.34 2.83 6.43
N PHE A 91 0.48 2.14 7.20
CA PHE A 91 0.33 2.01 8.64
C PHE A 91 1.04 3.13 9.39
N ALA A 92 0.62 3.34 10.64
CA ALA A 92 1.25 4.26 11.57
C ALA A 92 1.01 3.77 13.00
N ARG A 93 1.98 4.01 13.88
CA ARG A 93 1.75 3.91 15.33
C ARG A 93 0.87 5.08 15.77
N LYS A 94 -0.11 4.81 16.63
CA LYS A 94 -1.03 5.83 17.14
C LYS A 94 -0.77 6.10 18.61
N SER A 95 -0.70 7.37 19.01
CA SER A 95 -0.66 7.75 20.42
C SER A 95 -2.05 7.68 21.05
N HIS A 96 -2.13 7.50 22.37
CA HIS A 96 -3.41 7.60 23.07
C HIS A 96 -4.07 8.98 22.82
N GLY A 97 -5.34 8.98 22.42
CA GLY A 97 -6.09 10.19 22.07
C GLY A 97 -5.88 10.72 20.65
N GLU A 98 -4.89 10.20 19.91
CA GLU A 98 -4.66 10.55 18.51
C GLU A 98 -5.66 9.80 17.61
N THR A 99 -6.17 10.45 16.56
CA THR A 99 -6.96 9.80 15.51
C THR A 99 -6.05 9.06 14.53
N LEU A 100 -6.59 8.08 13.80
CA LEU A 100 -5.83 7.35 12.76
C LEU A 100 -5.22 8.32 11.71
N ARG A 101 -5.99 9.34 11.32
CA ARG A 101 -5.53 10.34 10.34
C ARG A 101 -4.38 11.19 10.89
N GLU A 102 -4.43 11.59 12.16
CA GLU A 102 -3.34 12.34 12.79
C GLU A 102 -2.08 11.48 12.91
N SER A 103 -2.22 10.20 13.30
CA SER A 103 -1.07 9.29 13.37
C SER A 103 -0.41 9.04 12.02
N ILE A 104 -1.22 8.89 10.97
CA ILE A 104 -0.72 8.74 9.59
C ILE A 104 0.07 9.97 9.19
N ARG A 105 -0.48 11.18 9.37
CA ARG A 105 0.22 12.44 9.03
C ARG A 105 1.53 12.60 9.79
N ARG A 106 1.54 12.35 11.10
CA ARG A 106 2.77 12.39 11.89
C ARG A 106 3.80 11.38 11.39
N HIS A 107 3.37 10.18 11.03
CA HIS A 107 4.24 9.16 10.48
C HIS A 107 4.82 9.55 9.12
N GLU A 108 4.00 10.19 8.27
CA GLU A 108 4.41 10.77 6.99
C GLU A 108 5.46 11.87 7.20
N HIS A 109 5.22 12.82 8.11
CA HIS A 109 6.14 13.93 8.42
C HIS A 109 7.51 13.42 8.88
N ILE A 110 7.55 12.40 9.73
CA ILE A 110 8.81 11.78 10.18
C ILE A 110 9.62 11.26 8.98
N LEU A 111 8.97 10.62 8.00
CA LEU A 111 9.66 10.12 6.81
C LEU A 111 10.16 11.28 5.94
N PHE A 112 9.35 12.34 5.76
CA PHE A 112 9.74 13.52 4.99
C PHE A 112 10.93 14.26 5.61
N ASP A 113 10.98 14.36 6.94
CA ASP A 113 12.08 14.95 7.68
C ASP A 113 13.36 14.10 7.51
N HIS A 114 13.25 12.77 7.56
CA HIS A 114 14.38 11.85 7.30
C HIS A 114 14.88 11.92 5.84
N ALA A 115 14.00 12.16 4.88
CA ALA A 115 14.37 12.42 3.49
C ALA A 115 14.86 13.86 3.26
N HIS A 116 14.95 14.69 4.30
CA HIS A 116 15.38 16.10 4.24
C HIS A 116 14.63 16.93 3.20
N ILE A 117 13.33 16.65 3.01
CA ILE A 117 12.49 17.34 2.03
C ILE A 117 12.26 18.79 2.48
N LYS A 118 12.41 19.73 1.54
CA LYS A 118 12.27 21.17 1.77
C LYS A 118 11.46 21.82 0.66
N GLU A 119 11.02 23.05 0.93
CA GLU A 119 10.32 23.89 -0.02
C GLU A 119 11.06 23.99 -1.38
N GLY A 120 10.30 23.86 -2.47
CA GLY A 120 10.81 23.96 -3.83
C GLY A 120 11.59 22.74 -4.35
N MET A 121 11.86 21.73 -3.52
CA MET A 121 12.50 20.49 -3.99
C MET A 121 11.61 19.70 -4.95
N ARG A 122 12.22 19.02 -5.91
CA ARG A 122 11.56 18.00 -6.74
C ARG A 122 11.67 16.65 -6.04
N VAL A 123 10.54 16.09 -5.64
CA VAL A 123 10.47 14.87 -4.84
C VAL A 123 9.75 13.78 -5.61
N LEU A 124 10.24 12.55 -5.52
CA LEU A 124 9.58 11.36 -6.06
C LEU A 124 8.90 10.55 -4.95
N ASP A 125 7.60 10.32 -5.09
CA ASP A 125 6.80 9.36 -4.31
C ASP A 125 6.68 8.05 -5.10
N VAL A 126 7.39 7.01 -4.67
CA VAL A 126 7.44 5.70 -5.34
C VAL A 126 6.31 4.81 -4.85
N GLY A 127 5.35 4.53 -5.74
CA GLY A 127 4.13 3.79 -5.39
C GLY A 127 3.08 4.67 -4.73
N CYS A 128 2.81 5.84 -5.30
CA CYS A 128 2.04 6.91 -4.64
C CYS A 128 0.56 6.60 -4.34
N GLY A 129 0.03 5.43 -4.74
CA GLY A 129 -1.36 5.05 -4.54
C GLY A 129 -2.32 6.08 -5.13
N VAL A 130 -3.28 6.55 -4.32
CA VAL A 130 -4.20 7.65 -4.66
C VAL A 130 -3.67 9.04 -4.25
N GLY A 131 -2.37 9.15 -4.00
CA GLY A 131 -1.64 10.41 -3.78
C GLY A 131 -1.79 11.04 -2.40
N GLY A 132 -2.26 10.31 -1.37
CA GLY A 132 -2.39 10.82 -0.01
C GLY A 132 -1.08 11.39 0.56
N PRO A 133 -0.01 10.59 0.63
CA PRO A 133 1.29 11.04 1.12
C PRO A 133 1.87 12.18 0.29
N ALA A 134 1.78 12.12 -1.05
CA ALA A 134 2.19 13.21 -1.93
C ALA A 134 1.51 14.54 -1.58
N ARG A 135 0.19 14.52 -1.35
CA ARG A 135 -0.57 15.71 -0.96
C ARG A 135 -0.19 16.22 0.42
N GLU A 136 0.10 15.34 1.38
CA GLU A 136 0.59 15.75 2.70
C GLU A 136 2.00 16.32 2.62
N CYS A 137 2.90 15.72 1.84
CA CYS A 137 4.26 16.21 1.61
C CYS A 137 4.25 17.64 1.08
N ILE A 138 3.42 17.94 0.08
CA ILE A 138 3.24 19.29 -0.47
C ILE A 138 2.79 20.27 0.63
N ARG A 139 1.79 19.90 1.44
CA ARG A 139 1.26 20.78 2.51
C ARG A 139 2.29 21.03 3.61
N TYR A 140 3.06 20.01 3.97
CA TYR A 140 4.00 20.08 5.08
C TYR A 140 5.30 20.80 4.70
N THR A 141 5.80 20.58 3.49
CA THR A 141 7.15 21.01 3.09
C THR A 141 7.17 22.11 2.03
N GLY A 142 6.12 22.27 1.21
CA GLY A 142 6.14 23.14 0.04
C GLY A 142 6.94 22.59 -1.16
N ALA A 143 7.25 21.29 -1.18
CA ALA A 143 7.91 20.63 -2.30
C ALA A 143 6.99 20.41 -3.50
N HIS A 144 7.58 20.16 -4.67
CA HIS A 144 6.89 19.64 -5.85
C HIS A 144 7.03 18.12 -5.91
N VAL A 145 5.91 17.40 -5.85
CA VAL A 145 5.91 15.94 -5.74
C VAL A 145 5.46 15.29 -7.04
N THR A 146 6.32 14.47 -7.61
CA THR A 146 5.97 13.52 -8.67
C THR A 146 5.62 12.19 -8.02
N GLY A 147 4.38 11.70 -8.18
CA GLY A 147 3.99 10.37 -7.75
C GLY A 147 4.06 9.37 -8.89
N LEU A 148 4.82 8.29 -8.71
CA LEU A 148 4.86 7.15 -9.65
C LEU A 148 3.95 6.05 -9.14
N ASN A 149 3.06 5.53 -9.99
CA ASN A 149 2.26 4.36 -9.66
C ASN A 149 1.92 3.54 -10.90
N ASN A 150 1.82 2.22 -10.75
CA ASN A 150 1.58 1.31 -11.85
C ASN A 150 0.09 0.97 -12.06
N ASN A 151 -0.84 1.59 -11.33
CA ASN A 151 -2.29 1.34 -11.42
C ASN A 151 -3.03 2.58 -11.97
N ASP A 152 -3.73 2.43 -13.09
CA ASP A 152 -4.37 3.56 -13.78
C ASP A 152 -5.51 4.17 -12.98
N TYR A 153 -6.33 3.32 -12.36
CA TYR A 153 -7.43 3.77 -11.53
C TYR A 153 -6.92 4.66 -10.40
N GLN A 154 -5.89 4.23 -9.68
CA GLN A 154 -5.30 5.01 -8.59
C GLN A 154 -4.65 6.32 -9.07
N ILE A 155 -4.01 6.34 -10.24
CA ILE A 155 -3.49 7.58 -10.85
C ILE A 155 -4.65 8.55 -11.16
N GLU A 156 -5.77 8.07 -11.69
CA GLU A 156 -6.95 8.91 -11.94
C GLU A 156 -7.51 9.48 -10.63
N ARG A 157 -7.63 8.64 -9.59
CA ARG A 157 -8.02 9.06 -8.23
C ARG A 157 -7.09 10.14 -7.68
N ALA A 158 -5.77 9.94 -7.79
CA ALA A 158 -4.77 10.89 -7.31
C ALA A 158 -4.92 12.27 -7.98
N ASN A 159 -5.15 12.29 -9.29
CA ASN A 159 -5.39 13.52 -10.05
C ASN A 159 -6.70 14.22 -9.64
N ILE A 160 -7.78 13.46 -9.38
CA ILE A 160 -9.03 14.03 -8.86
C ILE A 160 -8.79 14.72 -7.51
N TYR A 161 -8.07 14.05 -6.60
CA TYR A 161 -7.79 14.62 -5.29
C TYR A 161 -6.86 15.82 -5.34
N ALA A 162 -5.83 15.81 -6.17
CA ALA A 162 -4.96 16.96 -6.34
C ALA A 162 -5.75 18.19 -6.80
N ARG A 163 -6.64 18.06 -7.79
CA ARG A 163 -7.53 19.17 -8.20
C ARG A 163 -8.48 19.61 -7.08
N LYS A 164 -9.09 18.66 -6.38
CA LYS A 164 -10.01 18.94 -5.26
C LYS A 164 -9.34 19.72 -4.13
N HIS A 165 -8.04 19.51 -3.93
CA HIS A 165 -7.25 20.19 -2.90
C HIS A 165 -6.42 21.35 -3.44
N GLU A 166 -6.60 21.74 -4.71
CA GLU A 166 -5.86 22.83 -5.37
C GLU A 166 -4.33 22.63 -5.37
N GLN A 167 -3.89 21.37 -5.45
CA GLN A 167 -2.47 20.98 -5.43
C GLN A 167 -1.95 20.53 -6.79
N GLN A 168 -2.75 20.61 -7.87
CA GLN A 168 -2.35 20.15 -9.20
C GLN A 168 -1.09 20.84 -9.77
N ASP A 169 -0.79 22.06 -9.32
CA ASP A 169 0.40 22.81 -9.75
C ASP A 169 1.67 22.41 -8.98
N TYR A 170 1.51 21.64 -7.90
CA TYR A 170 2.58 21.10 -7.05
C TYR A 170 2.71 19.59 -7.13
N SER A 171 1.79 18.91 -7.83
CA SER A 171 1.78 17.45 -7.95
C SER A 171 1.69 17.00 -9.39
N GLN A 172 2.45 15.98 -9.75
CA GLN A 172 2.30 15.26 -11.02
C GLN A 172 2.21 13.76 -10.76
N PHE A 173 1.17 13.10 -11.25
CA PHE A 173 1.03 11.64 -11.11
C PHE A 173 1.33 10.94 -12.43
N VAL A 174 2.36 10.09 -12.43
CA VAL A 174 2.91 9.41 -13.59
C VAL A 174 2.60 7.92 -13.50
N LYS A 175 1.97 7.41 -14.54
CA LYS A 175 1.78 5.97 -14.74
C LYS A 175 3.12 5.34 -15.12
N GLY A 176 3.59 4.37 -14.34
CA GLY A 176 4.81 3.64 -14.67
C GLY A 176 5.13 2.52 -13.69
N ASP A 177 6.06 1.67 -14.09
CA ASP A 177 6.59 0.57 -13.29
C ASP A 177 7.81 1.07 -12.50
N PHE A 178 7.85 0.92 -11.18
CA PHE A 178 9.01 1.34 -10.41
C PHE A 178 10.26 0.49 -10.67
N MET A 179 10.10 -0.68 -11.32
CA MET A 179 11.22 -1.49 -11.80
C MET A 179 11.87 -0.89 -13.05
N GLU A 180 11.18 0.03 -13.73
CA GLU A 180 11.62 0.72 -14.94
C GLU A 180 11.09 2.17 -14.94
N MET A 181 11.66 3.01 -14.07
CA MET A 181 11.14 4.36 -13.85
C MET A 181 11.34 5.25 -15.09
N PRO A 182 10.28 5.93 -15.60
CA PRO A 182 10.33 6.75 -16.81
C PRO A 182 10.91 8.16 -16.56
N PHE A 183 11.97 8.23 -15.76
CA PHE A 183 12.64 9.47 -15.33
C PHE A 183 14.11 9.43 -15.71
N ALA A 184 14.70 10.62 -15.89
CA ALA A 184 16.12 10.76 -16.14
C ALA A 184 16.94 10.40 -14.89
N GLU A 185 18.24 10.15 -15.09
CA GLU A 185 19.17 10.04 -13.97
C GLU A 185 19.29 11.39 -13.25
N ASN A 186 19.46 11.37 -11.93
CA ASN A 186 19.69 12.58 -11.12
C ASN A 186 18.61 13.66 -11.30
N GLU A 187 17.35 13.24 -11.42
CA GLU A 187 16.23 14.14 -11.66
C GLU A 187 15.65 14.74 -10.37
N PHE A 188 15.60 13.96 -9.28
CA PHE A 188 14.94 14.32 -8.03
C PHE A 188 15.91 14.67 -6.91
N ASP A 189 15.53 15.65 -6.09
CA ASP A 189 16.29 16.09 -4.91
C ASP A 189 16.13 15.12 -3.72
N ALA A 190 14.96 14.49 -3.61
CA ALA A 190 14.66 13.46 -2.62
C ALA A 190 13.70 12.40 -3.20
N VAL A 191 13.75 11.18 -2.66
CA VAL A 191 12.86 10.08 -3.04
C VAL A 191 12.28 9.46 -1.76
N TYR A 192 10.99 9.15 -1.72
CA TYR A 192 10.42 8.37 -0.64
C TYR A 192 9.46 7.29 -1.14
N ALA A 193 9.19 6.30 -0.28
CA ALA A 193 8.18 5.27 -0.52
C ALA A 193 7.52 4.86 0.80
N PHE A 194 6.19 4.75 0.78
CA PHE A 194 5.43 4.15 1.87
C PHE A 194 4.93 2.79 1.42
N GLU A 195 5.51 1.72 1.95
CA GLU A 195 4.93 0.37 1.91
C GLU A 195 4.69 -0.20 0.50
N ALA A 196 5.29 0.39 -0.54
CA ALA A 196 5.02 0.04 -1.93
C ALA A 196 6.05 -0.92 -2.56
N THR A 197 7.33 -0.82 -2.14
CA THR A 197 8.42 -1.56 -2.78
C THR A 197 8.38 -3.06 -2.46
N CYS A 198 7.64 -3.48 -1.44
CA CYS A 198 7.34 -4.89 -1.16
C CYS A 198 6.65 -5.63 -2.32
N HIS A 199 5.98 -4.93 -3.24
CA HIS A 199 5.41 -5.54 -4.44
C HIS A 199 6.45 -5.85 -5.52
N ALA A 200 7.69 -5.37 -5.39
CA ALA A 200 8.77 -5.64 -6.33
C ALA A 200 9.17 -7.12 -6.26
N PRO A 201 9.42 -7.79 -7.40
CA PRO A 201 9.94 -9.15 -7.40
C PRO A 201 11.38 -9.22 -6.88
N VAL A 202 12.13 -8.11 -6.94
CA VAL A 202 13.51 -7.98 -6.47
C VAL A 202 13.72 -6.56 -5.92
N LEU A 203 13.92 -6.44 -4.60
CA LEU A 203 14.09 -5.12 -3.95
C LEU A 203 15.30 -4.34 -4.47
N LYS A 204 16.40 -5.02 -4.80
CA LYS A 204 17.61 -4.37 -5.30
C LYS A 204 17.34 -3.58 -6.57
N ASP A 205 16.51 -4.09 -7.47
CA ASP A 205 16.27 -3.49 -8.77
C ASP A 205 15.44 -2.20 -8.64
N VAL A 206 14.39 -2.21 -7.81
CA VAL A 206 13.63 -0.97 -7.51
C VAL A 206 14.48 0.05 -6.78
N TYR A 207 15.30 -0.36 -5.80
CA TYR A 207 16.21 0.56 -5.12
C TYR A 207 17.30 1.10 -6.05
N SER A 208 17.74 0.31 -7.04
CA SER A 208 18.67 0.79 -8.08
C SER A 208 18.01 1.83 -8.99
N GLN A 209 16.72 1.70 -9.29
CA GLN A 209 15.97 2.76 -10.00
C GLN A 209 15.84 4.02 -9.15
N MET A 210 15.51 3.90 -7.85
CA MET A 210 15.48 5.04 -6.92
C MET A 210 16.86 5.73 -6.84
N TYR A 211 17.94 4.95 -6.74
CA TYR A 211 19.30 5.46 -6.75
C TYR A 211 19.62 6.21 -8.04
N ARG A 212 19.24 5.65 -9.19
CA ARG A 212 19.47 6.24 -10.51
C ARG A 212 18.81 7.62 -10.64
N VAL A 213 17.54 7.74 -10.26
CA VAL A 213 16.76 8.97 -10.43
C VAL A 213 17.03 10.03 -9.35
N LEU A 214 17.59 9.64 -8.20
CA LEU A 214 18.00 10.57 -7.14
C LEU A 214 19.30 11.29 -7.53
N LYS A 215 19.38 12.60 -7.24
CA LYS A 215 20.60 13.40 -7.44
C LYS A 215 21.72 12.99 -6.48
N PRO A 216 23.01 13.16 -6.87
CA PRO A 216 24.12 12.97 -5.95
C PRO A 216 23.96 13.85 -4.71
N GLY A 217 24.19 13.27 -3.55
CA GLY A 217 23.96 13.92 -2.27
C GLY A 217 22.51 14.03 -1.82
N GLY A 218 21.53 13.61 -2.64
CA GLY A 218 20.12 13.53 -2.28
C GLY A 218 19.83 12.36 -1.33
N TYR A 219 18.68 12.42 -0.66
CA TYR A 219 18.25 11.41 0.31
C TYR A 219 17.10 10.57 -0.21
N PHE A 220 17.10 9.30 0.19
CA PHE A 220 15.91 8.48 0.13
C PHE A 220 15.49 8.03 1.52
N ALA A 221 14.19 7.93 1.76
CA ALA A 221 13.63 7.35 2.98
C ALA A 221 12.43 6.48 2.65
N ILE A 222 12.37 5.27 3.21
CA ILE A 222 11.25 4.35 2.99
C ILE A 222 10.76 3.71 4.29
N TYR A 223 9.48 3.40 4.33
CA TYR A 223 8.93 2.37 5.21
C TYR A 223 8.63 1.13 4.37
N GLU A 224 9.24 0.01 4.73
CA GLU A 224 9.12 -1.24 4.00
C GLU A 224 8.38 -2.32 4.79
N TRP A 225 7.59 -3.13 4.07
CA TRP A 225 7.00 -4.35 4.61
C TRP A 225 8.02 -5.47 4.60
N CYS A 226 8.31 -6.02 5.77
CA CYS A 226 9.34 -7.03 5.94
C CYS A 226 8.93 -8.12 6.91
N LEU A 227 9.41 -9.34 6.64
CA LEU A 227 9.55 -10.37 7.65
C LEU A 227 10.73 -10.00 8.57
N THR A 228 10.52 -10.08 9.88
CA THR A 228 11.56 -9.75 10.87
C THR A 228 12.47 -10.96 11.14
N ASP A 229 13.51 -10.76 11.95
CA ASP A 229 14.39 -11.84 12.39
C ASP A 229 13.70 -12.88 13.30
N LYS A 230 12.48 -12.62 13.76
CA LYS A 230 11.68 -13.58 14.52
C LYS A 230 10.90 -14.54 13.62
N PHE A 231 10.77 -14.23 12.34
CA PHE A 231 10.17 -15.16 11.39
C PHE A 231 11.04 -16.42 11.29
N ASP A 232 10.37 -17.57 11.21
CA ASP A 232 11.02 -18.89 11.14
C ASP A 232 10.37 -19.67 10.00
N GLU A 233 11.15 -19.95 8.96
CA GLU A 233 10.72 -20.69 7.77
C GLU A 233 10.29 -22.14 8.08
N ASN A 234 10.73 -22.69 9.21
CA ASN A 234 10.36 -24.03 9.66
C ASN A 234 9.07 -24.03 10.49
N ASN A 235 8.63 -22.87 10.98
CA ASN A 235 7.38 -22.74 11.72
C ASN A 235 6.19 -22.64 10.75
N ALA A 236 5.30 -23.63 10.81
CA ALA A 236 4.12 -23.71 9.95
C ALA A 236 3.16 -22.52 10.14
N GLU A 237 3.02 -22.01 11.35
CA GLU A 237 2.17 -20.85 11.64
C GLU A 237 2.77 -19.56 11.08
N HIS A 238 4.08 -19.37 11.23
CA HIS A 238 4.76 -18.21 10.64
C HIS A 238 4.55 -18.16 9.12
N LYS A 239 4.77 -19.29 8.44
CA LYS A 239 4.52 -19.40 6.99
C LYS A 239 3.07 -19.15 6.61
N ARG A 240 2.11 -19.65 7.40
CA ARG A 240 0.68 -19.42 7.17
C ARG A 240 0.34 -17.93 7.29
N LEU A 241 0.91 -17.24 8.28
CA LEU A 241 0.69 -15.80 8.49
C LEU A 241 1.34 -14.95 7.40
N ALA A 242 2.58 -15.25 6.99
CA ALA A 242 3.23 -14.58 5.87
C ALA A 242 2.41 -14.75 4.58
N LEU A 243 1.94 -15.96 4.29
CA LEU A 243 1.07 -16.20 3.13
C LEU A 243 -0.27 -15.45 3.22
N ALA A 244 -0.85 -15.34 4.43
CA ALA A 244 -2.09 -14.59 4.62
C ALA A 244 -1.92 -13.10 4.34
N ILE A 245 -0.76 -12.52 4.69
CA ILE A 245 -0.39 -11.14 4.36
C ILE A 245 -0.16 -11.02 2.84
N GLU A 246 0.64 -11.91 2.26
CA GLU A 246 0.93 -11.92 0.83
C GLU A 246 -0.35 -12.00 -0.04
N HIS A 247 -1.25 -12.92 0.31
CA HIS A 247 -2.54 -13.08 -0.35
C HIS A 247 -3.52 -11.94 -0.04
N GLY A 248 -3.53 -11.46 1.19
CA GLY A 248 -4.45 -10.42 1.62
C GLY A 248 -4.15 -9.06 1.00
N ASP A 249 -2.89 -8.80 0.67
CA ASP A 249 -2.39 -7.49 0.22
C ASP A 249 -1.80 -7.51 -1.20
N GLY A 250 -1.92 -8.62 -1.95
CA GLY A 250 -1.47 -8.69 -3.34
C GLY A 250 0.05 -8.61 -3.51
N ILE A 251 0.80 -9.14 -2.54
CA ILE A 251 2.27 -9.16 -2.55
C ILE A 251 2.73 -10.51 -3.08
N ALA A 252 3.56 -10.52 -4.12
CA ALA A 252 4.03 -11.77 -4.72
C ALA A 252 4.82 -12.63 -3.72
N LYS A 253 5.69 -11.97 -2.95
CA LYS A 253 6.56 -12.55 -1.93
C LYS A 253 7.07 -11.46 -0.98
N LEU A 254 6.99 -11.69 0.33
CA LEU A 254 7.62 -10.83 1.32
C LEU A 254 9.12 -11.14 1.46
N PHE A 255 9.91 -10.08 1.67
CA PHE A 255 11.34 -10.18 1.95
C PHE A 255 11.63 -9.91 3.42
N SER A 256 12.80 -10.36 3.90
CA SER A 256 13.22 -10.03 5.26
C SER A 256 13.82 -8.63 5.35
N THR A 257 13.83 -8.06 6.55
CA THR A 257 14.52 -6.78 6.85
C THR A 257 15.99 -6.80 6.40
N ARG A 258 16.66 -7.95 6.55
CA ARG A 258 18.04 -8.17 6.08
C ARG A 258 18.17 -8.04 4.56
N VAL A 259 17.23 -8.62 3.80
CA VAL A 259 17.23 -8.52 2.34
C VAL A 259 16.95 -7.09 1.90
N ALA A 260 16.00 -6.40 2.52
CA ALA A 260 15.70 -5.00 2.20
C ALA A 260 16.92 -4.09 2.47
N LEU A 261 17.55 -4.22 3.63
CA LEU A 261 18.75 -3.44 3.97
C LEU A 261 19.91 -3.74 3.02
N GLN A 262 20.15 -5.01 2.71
CA GLN A 262 21.23 -5.37 1.79
C GLN A 262 20.97 -4.87 0.38
N ALA A 263 19.73 -4.95 -0.10
CA ALA A 263 19.33 -4.43 -1.40
C ALA A 263 19.59 -2.92 -1.53
N ALA A 264 19.32 -2.14 -0.46
CA ALA A 264 19.58 -0.70 -0.48
C ALA A 264 21.09 -0.39 -0.55
N LYS A 265 21.92 -1.16 0.17
CA LYS A 265 23.38 -1.06 0.08
C LYS A 265 23.90 -1.47 -1.30
N ASP A 266 23.38 -2.56 -1.85
CA ASP A 266 23.77 -3.08 -3.16
C ASP A 266 23.35 -2.16 -4.32
N ALA A 267 22.33 -1.32 -4.11
CA ALA A 267 21.95 -0.26 -5.05
C ALA A 267 22.93 0.93 -5.03
N GLY A 268 23.77 1.04 -3.99
CA GLY A 268 24.81 2.07 -3.87
C GLY A 268 24.53 3.15 -2.83
N PHE A 269 23.46 3.04 -2.04
CA PHE A 269 23.16 4.02 -1.00
C PHE A 269 24.10 3.91 0.21
N GLU A 270 24.52 5.05 0.73
CA GLU A 270 25.11 5.19 2.06
C GLU A 270 23.98 5.19 3.09
N ILE A 271 23.81 4.09 3.82
CA ILE A 271 22.72 3.94 4.80
C ILE A 271 23.06 4.67 6.09
N GLU A 272 22.21 5.62 6.48
CA GLU A 272 22.36 6.40 7.72
C GLU A 272 21.52 5.84 8.85
N LEU A 273 20.33 5.31 8.53
CA LEU A 273 19.42 4.71 9.49
C LEU A 273 18.73 3.50 8.88
N ALA A 274 18.70 2.39 9.60
CA ALA A 274 17.91 1.22 9.24
C ALA A 274 17.35 0.59 10.52
N LYS A 275 16.02 0.63 10.70
CA LYS A 275 15.41 0.24 11.97
C LYS A 275 13.95 -0.16 11.81
N ASP A 276 13.54 -1.19 12.54
CA ASP A 276 12.12 -1.53 12.67
C ASP A 276 11.49 -0.65 13.74
N ILE A 277 10.67 0.31 13.31
CA ILE A 277 10.01 1.24 14.23
C ILE A 277 8.60 0.78 14.63
N ALA A 278 8.18 -0.44 14.28
CA ALA A 278 6.84 -0.96 14.62
C ALA A 278 6.63 -1.18 16.12
N HIS A 279 7.70 -1.47 16.84
CA HIS A 279 7.68 -1.83 18.26
C HIS A 279 8.38 -0.82 19.17
N GLU A 280 8.89 0.27 18.59
CA GLU A 280 9.48 1.35 19.37
C GLU A 280 8.38 2.19 20.00
N THR A 281 8.35 2.19 21.32
CA THR A 281 7.56 3.15 22.09
C THR A 281 8.50 4.30 22.43
N THR A 282 8.58 5.32 21.57
CA THR A 282 9.46 6.47 21.79
C THR A 282 8.99 7.35 22.95
N VAL A 283 7.68 7.34 23.24
CA VAL A 283 7.07 8.03 24.37
C VAL A 283 6.01 7.09 24.92
N GLY A 284 6.13 6.65 26.18
CA GLY A 284 5.22 5.68 26.78
C GLY A 284 3.78 6.18 26.76
N ASN A 285 3.01 5.77 25.73
CA ASN A 285 1.56 5.92 25.53
C ASN A 285 1.11 5.57 24.08
N GLU A 286 1.97 4.98 23.25
CA GLU A 286 1.59 4.54 21.90
C GLU A 286 0.87 3.19 21.93
N LEU A 287 -0.19 3.09 21.13
CA LEU A 287 -0.87 1.85 20.80
C LEU A 287 -0.08 1.10 19.73
N PRO A 288 -0.17 -0.25 19.69
CA PRO A 288 0.38 -1.02 18.58
C PRO A 288 -0.16 -0.50 17.24
N TRP A 289 0.69 -0.46 16.21
CA TRP A 289 0.31 0.02 14.86
C TRP A 289 -0.90 -0.71 14.27
N TYR A 290 -1.09 -1.98 14.67
CA TYR A 290 -2.20 -2.83 14.24
C TYR A 290 -3.47 -2.62 15.09
N GLY A 291 -3.49 -1.72 16.07
CA GLY A 291 -4.62 -1.54 16.99
C GLY A 291 -5.91 -1.13 16.30
N ASP A 292 -5.82 -0.47 15.14
CA ASP A 292 -6.94 -0.10 14.29
C ASP A 292 -7.45 -1.25 13.39
N LEU A 293 -6.69 -2.35 13.28
CA LEU A 293 -7.10 -3.61 12.66
C LEU A 293 -7.56 -4.66 13.67
N ASP A 294 -6.99 -4.65 14.87
CA ASP A 294 -7.28 -5.62 15.91
C ASP A 294 -8.70 -5.41 16.45
N VAL A 295 -9.58 -6.35 16.11
CA VAL A 295 -10.98 -6.37 16.52
C VAL A 295 -11.19 -6.24 18.03
N GLY A 296 -10.21 -6.64 18.84
CA GLY A 296 -10.25 -6.53 20.29
C GLY A 296 -9.81 -5.16 20.83
N MET A 297 -9.17 -4.32 20.01
CA MET A 297 -8.65 -3.00 20.39
C MET A 297 -9.43 -1.83 19.77
N VAL A 298 -10.22 -2.08 18.73
CA VAL A 298 -10.99 -1.02 18.05
C VAL A 298 -12.07 -0.45 18.97
N SER A 299 -11.91 0.83 19.35
CA SER A 299 -12.92 1.58 20.10
C SER A 299 -14.13 1.97 19.23
N PHE A 300 -15.33 2.07 19.82
CA PHE A 300 -16.57 2.47 19.13
C PHE A 300 -16.68 3.98 18.88
N ASN A 301 -15.63 4.60 18.35
CA ASN A 301 -15.59 6.05 18.11
C ASN A 301 -15.93 6.39 16.64
N GLY A 302 -17.13 6.00 16.20
CA GLY A 302 -17.67 6.33 14.87
C GLY A 302 -17.91 5.12 13.95
N LEU A 303 -18.53 5.36 12.80
CA LEU A 303 -19.02 4.31 11.89
C LEU A 303 -17.88 3.50 11.24
N GLN A 304 -16.77 4.16 10.87
CA GLN A 304 -15.58 3.51 10.30
C GLN A 304 -14.87 2.61 11.32
N SER A 305 -14.76 3.05 12.59
CA SER A 305 -14.23 2.22 13.66
C SER A 305 -15.19 1.08 14.01
N PHE A 306 -16.51 1.32 14.01
CA PHE A 306 -17.48 0.24 14.16
C PHE A 306 -17.25 -0.87 13.14
N ALA A 307 -17.15 -0.54 11.84
CA ALA A 307 -16.94 -1.51 10.76
C ALA A 307 -15.72 -2.44 10.97
N ARG A 308 -14.71 -1.99 11.70
CA ARG A 308 -13.46 -2.74 11.98
C ARG A 308 -13.52 -3.57 13.27
N SER A 309 -14.49 -3.32 14.15
CA SER A 309 -14.73 -4.12 15.36
C SER A 309 -15.24 -5.52 15.05
N GLN A 310 -15.15 -6.46 15.99
CA GLN A 310 -15.63 -7.84 15.80
C GLN A 310 -17.11 -7.89 15.36
N ILE A 311 -17.98 -7.12 16.03
CA ILE A 311 -19.41 -7.05 15.72
C ILE A 311 -19.64 -6.34 14.38
N GLY A 312 -18.90 -5.25 14.11
CA GLY A 312 -19.04 -4.54 12.85
C GLY A 312 -18.52 -5.32 11.65
N ARG A 313 -17.50 -6.17 11.79
CA ARG A 313 -17.11 -7.13 10.74
C ARG A 313 -18.28 -8.05 10.40
N VAL A 314 -18.96 -8.63 11.40
CA VAL A 314 -20.16 -9.47 11.15
C VAL A 314 -21.26 -8.69 10.43
N PHE A 315 -21.56 -7.48 10.88
CA PHE A 315 -22.58 -6.64 10.24
C PHE A 315 -22.22 -6.27 8.81
N THR A 316 -20.99 -5.80 8.58
CA THR A 316 -20.51 -5.38 7.25
C THR A 316 -20.42 -6.55 6.30
N SER A 317 -19.95 -7.73 6.73
CA SER A 317 -19.97 -8.95 5.91
C SER A 317 -21.38 -9.35 5.50
N ASN A 318 -22.36 -9.28 6.41
CA ASN A 318 -23.75 -9.57 6.06
C ASN A 318 -24.36 -8.51 5.12
N ALA A 319 -23.99 -7.24 5.31
CA ALA A 319 -24.41 -6.16 4.42
C ALA A 319 -23.85 -6.35 3.00
N VAL A 320 -22.56 -6.66 2.85
CA VAL A 320 -21.92 -6.93 1.54
C VAL A 320 -22.54 -8.15 0.87
N LYS A 321 -22.79 -9.24 1.61
CA LYS A 321 -23.52 -10.42 1.12
C LYS A 321 -24.91 -10.07 0.59
N LEU A 322 -25.64 -9.21 1.30
CA LEU A 322 -26.95 -8.75 0.85
C LEU A 322 -26.83 -7.90 -0.43
N LEU A 323 -25.90 -6.94 -0.46
CA LEU A 323 -25.68 -6.07 -1.62
C LEU A 323 -25.32 -6.87 -2.88
N GLU A 324 -24.47 -7.89 -2.76
CA GLU A 324 -24.14 -8.79 -3.87
C GLU A 324 -25.36 -9.63 -4.28
N LYS A 325 -26.09 -10.21 -3.31
CA LYS A 325 -27.27 -11.04 -3.56
C LYS A 325 -28.38 -10.30 -4.31
N VAL A 326 -28.60 -9.02 -4.00
CA VAL A 326 -29.61 -8.19 -4.69
C VAL A 326 -29.07 -7.51 -5.95
N GLY A 327 -27.81 -7.76 -6.33
CA GLY A 327 -27.19 -7.27 -7.55
C GLY A 327 -26.78 -5.80 -7.54
N ILE A 328 -26.75 -5.17 -6.36
CA ILE A 328 -26.23 -3.81 -6.15
C ILE A 328 -24.70 -3.82 -6.20
N ALA A 329 -24.06 -4.73 -5.48
CA ALA A 329 -22.64 -5.00 -5.62
C ALA A 329 -22.43 -6.08 -6.70
N PRO A 330 -21.35 -6.01 -7.48
CA PRO A 330 -21.04 -7.03 -8.49
C PRO A 330 -20.69 -8.37 -7.82
N LYS A 331 -20.84 -9.47 -8.56
CA LYS A 331 -20.37 -10.78 -8.08
C LYS A 331 -18.87 -10.73 -7.81
N GLY A 332 -18.41 -11.44 -6.79
CA GLY A 332 -17.00 -11.39 -6.40
C GLY A 332 -16.72 -10.41 -5.25
N THR A 333 -17.67 -9.54 -4.88
CA THR A 333 -17.46 -8.50 -3.87
C THR A 333 -17.26 -9.10 -2.48
N VAL A 334 -18.03 -10.15 -2.14
CA VAL A 334 -17.85 -10.88 -0.88
C VAL A 334 -16.46 -11.53 -0.82
N GLN A 335 -16.00 -12.11 -1.94
CA GLN A 335 -14.69 -12.73 -2.02
C GLN A 335 -13.56 -11.71 -1.81
N VAL A 336 -13.67 -10.51 -2.41
CA VAL A 336 -12.71 -9.42 -2.16
C VAL A 336 -12.70 -9.04 -0.68
N GLN A 337 -13.87 -8.93 -0.04
CA GLN A 337 -13.94 -8.65 1.39
C GLN A 337 -13.26 -9.75 2.23
N ASP A 338 -13.47 -11.03 1.89
CA ASP A 338 -12.86 -12.16 2.60
C ASP A 338 -11.32 -12.16 2.48
N VAL A 339 -10.78 -11.77 1.31
CA VAL A 339 -9.34 -11.55 1.11
C VAL A 339 -8.81 -10.45 2.03
N LEU A 340 -9.50 -9.30 2.09
CA LEU A 340 -9.10 -8.18 2.96
C LEU A 340 -9.17 -8.53 4.46
N MET A 341 -10.15 -9.35 4.87
CA MET A 341 -10.23 -9.84 6.25
C MET A 341 -9.09 -10.81 6.56
N THR A 342 -8.70 -11.66 5.59
CA THR A 342 -7.53 -12.54 5.72
C THR A 342 -6.25 -11.73 5.89
N ALA A 343 -6.08 -10.64 5.13
CA ALA A 343 -4.99 -9.67 5.29
C ALA A 343 -4.96 -9.12 6.72
N ALA A 344 -6.08 -8.55 7.19
CA ALA A 344 -6.17 -7.95 8.51
C ALA A 344 -5.78 -8.92 9.63
N ASP A 345 -6.24 -10.18 9.54
CA ASP A 345 -5.90 -11.21 10.52
C ASP A 345 -4.43 -11.66 10.42
N GLY A 346 -3.89 -11.76 9.20
CA GLY A 346 -2.47 -12.03 8.96
C GLY A 346 -1.57 -10.95 9.55
N LEU A 347 -1.87 -9.68 9.27
CA LEU A 347 -1.17 -8.51 9.77
C LEU A 347 -1.19 -8.44 11.30
N VAL A 348 -2.37 -8.55 11.92
CA VAL A 348 -2.51 -8.47 13.39
C VAL A 348 -1.75 -9.61 14.08
N ASN A 349 -1.90 -10.85 13.60
CA ASN A 349 -1.27 -12.00 14.24
C ASN A 349 0.25 -12.04 13.97
N GLY A 350 0.68 -11.66 12.76
CA GLY A 350 2.09 -11.50 12.42
C GLY A 350 2.76 -10.44 13.28
N ALA A 351 2.07 -9.32 13.53
CA ALA A 351 2.54 -8.25 14.40
C ALA A 351 2.59 -8.66 15.88
N LYS A 352 1.59 -9.39 16.39
CA LYS A 352 1.57 -9.93 17.76
C LYS A 352 2.72 -10.89 18.02
N GLN A 353 3.09 -11.70 17.02
CA GLN A 353 4.26 -12.58 17.06
C GLN A 353 5.56 -11.84 16.73
N GLN A 354 5.46 -10.57 16.29
CA GLN A 354 6.58 -9.72 15.88
C GLN A 354 7.39 -10.33 14.73
N ILE A 355 6.77 -11.13 13.87
CA ILE A 355 7.40 -11.78 12.70
C ILE A 355 7.28 -10.94 11.43
N PHE A 356 6.49 -9.86 11.48
CA PHE A 356 6.22 -8.96 10.38
C PHE A 356 6.22 -7.51 10.88
N THR A 357 6.76 -6.61 10.06
CA THR A 357 6.70 -5.15 10.26
C THR A 357 6.29 -4.46 8.96
N PRO A 358 5.36 -3.50 8.98
CA PRO A 358 5.04 -2.66 7.82
C PRO A 358 5.93 -1.41 7.74
N MET A 359 6.74 -1.15 8.77
CA MET A 359 7.45 0.11 8.94
C MET A 359 8.92 -0.13 9.28
N TYR A 360 9.57 -1.01 8.50
CA TYR A 360 11.02 -1.06 8.49
C TYR A 360 11.57 0.20 7.82
N LEU A 361 12.02 1.15 8.63
CA LEU A 361 12.57 2.42 8.18
C LEU A 361 13.97 2.21 7.61
N ILE A 362 14.19 2.63 6.38
CA ILE A 362 15.52 2.75 5.78
C ILE A 362 15.69 4.18 5.29
N VAL A 363 16.75 4.84 5.74
CA VAL A 363 17.17 6.16 5.31
C VAL A 363 18.60 6.05 4.82
N GLY A 364 18.84 6.60 3.64
CA GLY A 364 20.20 6.69 3.13
C GLY A 364 20.35 7.79 2.11
N ARG A 365 21.60 7.98 1.71
CA ARG A 365 22.02 9.06 0.84
C ARG A 365 22.68 8.49 -0.40
N LYS A 366 22.43 9.10 -1.56
CA LYS A 366 23.27 8.86 -2.73
C LYS A 366 24.61 9.59 -2.52
N PRO A 367 25.76 8.91 -2.65
CA PRO A 367 27.06 9.57 -2.55
C PRO A 367 27.18 10.79 -3.46
N LEU A 368 28.04 11.74 -3.11
CA LEU A 368 28.30 12.94 -3.93
C LEU A 368 29.08 12.65 -5.22
N ASN A 369 29.64 11.45 -5.34
CA ASN A 369 30.75 11.13 -6.22
C ASN A 369 30.31 10.63 -7.60
#